data_AF-A0A6P0T7Z2-F1
#
_entry.id   AF-A0A6P0T7Z2-F1
#
_cell.length_a   1.000
_cell.length_b   1.000
_cell.length_c   1.000
_cell.angle_alpha   90.00
_cell.angle_beta   90.00
_cell.angle_gamma   90.00
#
_symmetry.space_group_name_H-M   'P 1'
#
loop_
_entity.id
_entity.type
_entity.pdbx_description
1 polymer ?
#
loop_
_entity_poly.entity_id
_entity_poly.type
_entity_poly.pdbx_seq_one_letter_code
_entity_poly.pdbx_strand_id
1 'polypeptide(L)' 'MVSVLKRQVFDIPLPTIEVTEHQVEVKKCPRCGGKAQGSFPEEVFGPVQYGMRIKAVAAYLHHQHFHSSSQIN' A
#
# COMPACT_ATOMS: atom_id res chain seq x y z
N MET A 1 -28.23 38.74 -15.53
CA MET A 1 -28.29 37.52 -14.70
C MET A 1 -27.20 36.59 -15.21
N VAL A 2 -26.24 36.20 -14.36
CA VAL A 2 -25.13 35.32 -14.77
C VAL A 2 -25.27 34.00 -14.05
N SER A 3 -25.32 32.89 -14.78
CA SER A 3 -25.28 31.53 -14.24
C SER A 3 -23.91 30.92 -14.48
N VAL A 4 -23.36 30.23 -13.47
CA VAL A 4 -22.05 29.58 -13.54
C VAL A 4 -22.22 28.06 -13.57
N LEU A 5 -21.65 27.41 -14.59
CA LEU A 5 -21.52 25.95 -14.66
C LEU A 5 -20.19 25.53 -14.05
N LYS A 6 -20.20 24.54 -13.15
CA LYS A 6 -19.00 24.02 -12.49
C LYS A 6 -18.76 22.56 -12.89
N ARG A 7 -17.50 22.25 -13.21
CA ARG A 7 -16.97 20.88 -13.36
C ARG A 7 -15.68 20.80 -12.56
N GLN A 8 -15.46 19.70 -11.86
CA GLN A 8 -14.27 19.49 -11.04
C GLN A 8 -13.59 18.20 -11.48
N VAL A 9 -12.27 18.25 -11.56
CA VAL A 9 -11.41 17.08 -11.74
C VAL A 9 -10.58 16.98 -10.47
N PHE A 10 -10.66 15.83 -9.81
CA PHE A 10 -9.84 15.52 -8.64
C PHE A 10 -8.76 14.55 -9.08
N ASP A 11 -7.52 14.84 -8.69
CA ASP A 11 -6.39 13.95 -8.86
C ASP A 11 -5.82 13.61 -7.47
N ILE A 12 -5.13 12.47 -7.38
CA ILE A 12 -4.40 12.10 -6.19
C ILE A 12 -2.99 12.68 -6.35
N PRO A 13 -2.57 13.62 -5.49
CA PRO A 13 -1.19 14.11 -5.51
C PRO A 13 -0.21 12.94 -5.49
N LEU A 14 0.91 13.07 -6.20
CA LEU A 14 1.90 12.00 -6.30
C LEU A 14 2.21 11.42 -4.91
N PRO A 15 1.93 10.13 -4.68
CA PRO A 15 2.09 9.54 -3.35
C PRO A 15 3.59 9.42 -3.04
N THR A 16 4.01 10.03 -1.93
CA THR A 16 5.34 9.75 -1.36
C THR A 16 5.30 8.36 -0.73
N ILE A 17 6.12 7.45 -1.25
CA ILE A 17 6.25 6.09 -0.72
C ILE A 17 7.42 6.07 0.27
N GLU A 18 7.10 5.78 1.53
CA GLU A 18 8.09 5.47 2.55
C GLU A 18 8.25 3.96 2.66
N VAL A 19 9.50 3.48 2.70
CA VAL A 19 9.82 2.07 2.79
C VAL A 19 10.55 1.81 4.12
N THR A 20 10.00 0.89 4.91
CA THR A 20 10.68 0.35 6.10
C THR A 20 11.15 -1.05 5.79
N GLU A 21 12.47 -1.22 5.67
CA GLU A 21 13.08 -2.54 5.49
C GLU A 21 13.27 -3.22 6.84
N HIS A 22 12.74 -4.43 6.97
CA HIS A 22 12.98 -5.27 8.14
C HIS A 22 14.08 -6.25 7.78
N GLN A 23 15.14 -6.29 8.59
CA GLN A 23 16.26 -7.21 8.39
C GLN A 23 16.35 -8.20 9.54
N VAL A 24 16.67 -9.45 9.22
CA VAL A 24 16.98 -10.48 10.21
C VAL A 24 18.31 -11.12 9.88
N GLU A 25 19.16 -11.26 10.89
CA GLU A 25 20.44 -11.95 10.71
C GLU A 25 20.23 -13.46 10.66
N VAL A 26 20.99 -14.13 9.80
CA VAL A 26 21.08 -15.58 9.74
C VAL A 26 22.50 -16.00 10.06
N LYS A 27 22.69 -16.74 11.16
CA LYS A 27 24.00 -17.23 11.61
C LYS A 27 24.09 -18.72 11.39
N LYS A 28 25.23 -19.17 10.85
CA LYS A 28 25.53 -20.59 10.67
C LYS A 28 26.52 -21.03 11.75
N CYS A 29 26.18 -22.08 12.49
CA CYS A 29 27.09 -22.67 13.45
C CYS A 29 28.26 -23.35 12.70
N PRO A 30 29.53 -22.99 12.98
CA PRO A 30 30.67 -23.57 12.29
C PRO A 30 30.91 -25.03 12.67
N ARG A 31 30.39 -25.49 13.82
CA ARG A 31 30.62 -26.85 14.32
C ARG A 31 29.59 -27.86 13.81
N CYS A 32 28.30 -27.54 13.83
CA CYS A 32 27.24 -28.46 13.41
C CYS A 32 26.59 -28.10 12.08
N GLY A 33 26.91 -26.94 11.50
CA GLY A 33 26.31 -26.45 10.25
C GLY A 33 24.87 -25.94 10.39
N GLY A 34 24.26 -26.04 11.58
CA GLY A 34 22.91 -25.55 11.86
C GLY A 34 22.77 -24.05 11.62
N LYS A 35 21.57 -23.62 11.22
CA LYS A 35 21.23 -22.21 10.98
C LYS A 35 20.34 -21.69 12.10
N ALA A 36 20.66 -20.52 12.62
CA ALA A 36 19.82 -19.75 13.52
C ALA A 36 19.44 -18.43 12.82
N GLN A 37 18.19 -18.02 12.95
CA GLN A 37 17.66 -16.81 12.30
C GLN A 37 16.74 -16.08 13.26
N GLY A 38 16.77 -14.74 13.22
CA GLY A 38 15.81 -13.90 13.95
C GLY A 38 14.41 -13.92 13.31
N SER A 39 13.39 -13.52 14.07
CA SER A 39 12.02 -13.45 13.57
C SER A 39 11.71 -12.08 12.97
N PHE A 40 10.90 -12.05 11.91
CA PHE A 40 10.27 -10.82 11.44
C PHE A 40 9.08 -10.43 12.35
N PRO A 41 8.64 -9.16 12.34
CA PRO A 41 7.36 -8.76 12.92
C PRO A 41 6.19 -9.53 12.31
N GLU A 42 5.12 -9.74 13.07
CA GLU A 42 3.96 -10.54 12.66
C GLU A 42 3.26 -9.98 11.41
N GLU A 43 3.32 -8.66 11.22
CA GLU A 43 2.73 -7.96 10.10
C GLU A 43 3.53 -8.07 8.79
N VAL A 44 4.73 -8.67 8.80
CA VAL A 44 5.60 -8.81 7.61
C VAL A 44 5.51 -10.24 7.07
N PHE A 45 4.68 -10.42 6.04
CA PHE A 45 4.35 -11.74 5.49
C PHE A 45 5.17 -12.12 4.25
N GLY A 46 5.80 -11.15 3.60
CA GLY A 46 6.50 -11.37 2.34
C GLY A 46 7.68 -10.42 2.13
N PRO A 47 8.50 -10.67 1.11
CA PRO A 47 9.69 -9.87 0.82
C PRO A 47 9.36 -8.42 0.44
N VAL A 48 8.19 -8.19 -0.16
CA VAL A 48 7.65 -6.87 -0.48
C VAL A 48 6.15 -6.89 -0.22
N GLN A 49 5.63 -5.89 0.49
CA GLN A 49 4.19 -5.75 0.71
C GLN A 49 3.78 -4.29 0.92
N TYR A 50 2.56 -3.97 0.51
CA TYR A 50 1.97 -2.66 0.78
C TYR A 50 1.54 -2.52 2.23
N GLY A 51 1.82 -1.34 2.81
CA GLY A 51 1.35 -0.96 4.13
C GLY A 51 -0.16 -0.71 4.19
N MET A 52 -0.69 -0.60 5.41
CA MET A 52 -2.13 -0.46 5.66
C MET A 52 -2.78 0.70 4.89
N ARG A 53 -2.08 1.85 4.80
CA ARG A 53 -2.60 3.05 4.13
C ARG A 53 -2.83 2.85 2.63
N ILE A 54 -1.87 2.20 1.95
CA ILE A 54 -1.98 1.89 0.52
C ILE A 54 -3.11 0.88 0.29
N LYS A 55 -3.20 -0.16 1.14
CA LYS A 55 -4.30 -1.14 1.10
C LYS A 55 -5.67 -0.47 1.29
N ALA A 56 -5.80 0.46 2.23
CA ALA A 56 -7.03 1.20 2.50
C ALA A 56 -7.44 2.10 1.32
N VAL A 57 -6.50 2.83 0.72
CA VAL A 57 -6.77 3.65 -0.48
C VAL A 57 -7.19 2.76 -1.65
N ALA A 58 -6.49 1.65 -1.89
CA ALA A 58 -6.84 0.71 -2.95
C ALA A 58 -8.25 0.14 -2.76
N ALA A 59 -8.60 -0.28 -1.53
CA ALA A 59 -9.93 -0.76 -1.21
C ALA A 59 -11.01 0.34 -1.42
N TYR A 60 -10.77 1.56 -0.95
CA TYR A 60 -11.68 2.68 -1.13
C TYR A 60 -11.93 2.99 -2.62
N LEU A 61 -10.86 3.08 -3.41
CA LEU A 61 -10.96 3.33 -4.86
C LEU A 61 -11.67 2.21 -5.60
N HIS A 62 -11.41 0.96 -5.23
CA HIS A 62 -12.03 -0.21 -5.84
C HIS A 62 -13.53 -0.31 -5.54
N HIS A 63 -13.95 -0.02 -4.31
CA HIS A 63 -15.32 -0.28 -3.86
C HIS A 63 -16.28 0.92 -3.93
N GLN A 64 -15.80 2.15 -3.75
CA GLN A 64 -16.67 3.32 -3.51
C GLN A 64 -16.63 4.32 -4.66
N HIS A 65 -15.45 4.57 -5.24
CA HIS A 65 -15.29 5.63 -6.24
C HIS A 65 -15.62 5.22 -7.67
N PHE A 66 -15.66 3.92 -7.98
CA PHE A 66 -16.04 3.40 -9.30
C PHE A 66 -17.57 3.28 -9.50
N HIS A 67 -18.35 4.17 -8.88
CA HIS A 67 -19.79 4.29 -9.11
C HIS A 67 -20.11 5.72 -9.59
N SER A 68 -20.10 5.90 -10.92
CA SER A 68 -20.98 6.79 -11.72
C SER A 68 -20.28 7.27 -12.99
N SER A 69 -20.24 6.42 -14.01
CA SER A 69 -20.14 6.83 -15.42
C SER A 69 -21.43 6.50 -16.18
N SER A 70 -22.59 6.72 -15.56
CA SER A 70 -23.87 6.57 -16.24
C SER A 70 -24.96 7.41 -15.60
N GLN A 71 -25.04 8.67 -16.02
CA GLN A 71 -26.29 9.30 -16.49
C GLN A 71 -25.94 10.67 -17.05
N ILE A 72 -25.53 10.69 -18.32
CA ILE A 72 -25.72 11.85 -19.18
C ILE A 72 -27.13 11.67 -19.75
N ASN A 73 -28.10 12.31 -19.13
CA ASN A 73 -29.40 12.66 -19.71
C ASN A 73 -29.65 14.12 -19.38
#